data_AF-A0A7J9HM50-F1
#
_entry.id   AF-A0A7J9HM50-F1
#
_cell.length_a   1.000
_cell.length_b   1.000
_cell.length_c   1.000
_cell.angle_alpha   90.00
_cell.angle_beta   90.00
_cell.angle_gamma   90.00
#
_symmetry.space_group_name_H-M   'P 1'
#
loop_
_entity.id
_entity.type
_entity.pdbx_description
1 polymer ?
#
loop_
_entity_poly.entity_id
_entity_poly.type
_entity_poly.pdbx_seq_one_letter_code
_entity_poly.pdbx_strand_id
1 'polypeptide(L)'
;KVVVFPSRTVAIENALRLFSPHLAIVDEHLTRNLPRKWLTSLAIETAENGLSDDVVTVIEAPRQSDLMIELIKRLKPQVVVTGIAHFEAVTSSAFVQLLDATREIGSRLFLDISDHFELSSLPGTIGVLKYLSGTPLPSHAAIVCGLVKNQVYSDLEVAFVISEEEAILKALSKTVEILEGNTSLISQYYYGCIFHELLSFQLTDRHPHLERSEKLSVEVIGFATSAISVLSNAELSISDDGYPLVRMDVDQWFLPVPSPVKAAIFESFARQNMTESEIDVTPCIKQFVQTEYGFPTDSGTEFIFSDCSQALFSKLVLCCIQEGGTMCFPAGSNGNYVSVAKFLKANTVHIPTNSERGFKLTEDILIKVLETMKKPWVYISGPTINPTGLLYSNQEMENILSACARFGARVVIDTSFSGLEFEYEGWGGWNLGSCLSKISSSGNPSFCVSLLGGLSLKLLTGALKFAFLALNEPILIEAFHSFPGLSKPHCTDKYTIKKLLSLREQKGGLLDVAMEQIRILENRAKCLKE
;
A
#
# COMPACT_ATOMS: atom_id res chain seq x y z
N LYS A 1 -13.98 -18.25 0.32
CA LYS A 1 -14.04 -16.76 0.56
C LYS A 1 -12.82 -16.12 -0.10
N VAL A 2 -12.83 -14.80 -0.39
CA VAL A 2 -11.71 -14.12 -1.08
C VAL A 2 -11.28 -12.82 -0.41
N VAL A 3 -10.02 -12.43 -0.60
CA VAL A 3 -9.47 -11.10 -0.26
C VAL A 3 -8.95 -10.47 -1.53
N VAL A 4 -9.24 -9.18 -1.74
CA VAL A 4 -8.86 -8.45 -2.96
C VAL A 4 -7.62 -7.58 -2.70
N PHE A 5 -6.69 -7.61 -3.64
CA PHE A 5 -5.42 -6.90 -3.63
C PHE A 5 -5.29 -5.99 -4.86
N PRO A 6 -4.50 -4.90 -4.76
CA PRO A 6 -4.19 -4.03 -5.91
C PRO A 6 -3.52 -4.78 -7.06
N SER A 7 -2.65 -5.75 -6.77
CA SER A 7 -2.00 -6.54 -7.81
C SER A 7 -1.57 -7.93 -7.32
N ARG A 8 -1.22 -8.80 -8.28
CA ARG A 8 -0.62 -10.12 -7.99
C ARG A 8 0.65 -9.98 -7.16
N THR A 9 1.52 -9.04 -7.57
CA THR A 9 2.79 -8.77 -6.90
C THR A 9 2.58 -8.40 -5.44
N VAL A 10 1.65 -7.47 -5.20
CA VAL A 10 1.30 -7.02 -3.87
C VAL A 10 0.77 -8.18 -3.03
N ALA A 11 -0.12 -9.03 -3.57
CA ALA A 11 -0.63 -10.20 -2.86
C ALA A 11 0.50 -11.15 -2.40
N ILE A 12 1.48 -11.43 -3.27
CA ILE A 12 2.61 -12.30 -2.97
C ILE A 12 3.56 -11.66 -1.95
N GLU A 13 3.94 -10.39 -2.13
CA GLU A 13 4.81 -9.68 -1.18
C GLU A 13 4.17 -9.61 0.20
N ASN A 14 2.88 -9.28 0.28
CA ASN A 14 2.13 -9.18 1.54
C ASN A 14 2.01 -10.54 2.23
N ALA A 15 1.79 -11.62 1.48
CA ALA A 15 1.81 -12.97 2.03
C ALA A 15 3.19 -13.31 2.64
N LEU A 16 4.28 -13.09 1.91
CA LEU A 16 5.64 -13.35 2.42
C LEU A 16 5.96 -12.51 3.67
N ARG A 17 5.55 -11.23 3.71
CA ARG A 17 5.72 -10.39 4.92
C ARG A 17 4.88 -10.85 6.10
N LEU A 18 3.65 -11.32 5.85
CA LEU A 18 2.75 -11.80 6.90
C LEU A 18 3.30 -13.02 7.62
N PHE A 19 3.87 -13.98 6.88
CA PHE A 19 4.46 -15.19 7.46
C PHE A 19 5.93 -15.01 7.87
N SER A 20 6.66 -14.09 7.22
CA SER A 20 8.10 -13.87 7.44
C SER A 20 8.93 -15.16 7.50
N PRO A 21 8.83 -16.06 6.49
CA PRO A 21 9.51 -17.35 6.52
C PRO A 21 11.03 -17.17 6.48
N HIS A 22 11.75 -17.97 7.26
CA HIS A 22 13.22 -18.04 7.16
C HIS A 22 13.64 -18.52 5.77
N LEU A 23 12.88 -19.48 5.22
CA LEU A 23 13.09 -20.01 3.88
C LEU A 23 11.76 -20.13 3.12
N ALA A 24 11.69 -19.45 1.98
CA ALA A 24 10.64 -19.61 0.99
C ALA A 24 11.23 -20.06 -0.35
N ILE A 25 10.48 -20.90 -1.07
CA ILE A 25 10.75 -21.20 -2.48
C ILE A 25 9.75 -20.43 -3.32
N VAL A 26 10.22 -19.69 -4.32
CA VAL A 26 9.37 -18.89 -5.19
C VAL A 26 9.69 -19.17 -6.66
N ASP A 27 8.66 -19.35 -7.48
CA ASP A 27 8.79 -19.44 -8.94
C ASP A 27 9.55 -18.23 -9.51
N GLU A 28 10.58 -18.48 -10.32
CA GLU A 28 11.46 -17.47 -10.95
C GLU A 28 10.70 -16.35 -11.70
N HIS A 29 9.49 -16.61 -12.18
CA HIS A 29 8.69 -15.59 -12.87
C HIS A 29 8.05 -14.61 -11.89
N LEU A 30 7.85 -15.02 -10.64
CA LEU A 30 7.23 -14.25 -9.58
C LEU A 30 8.27 -13.50 -8.73
N THR A 31 9.55 -13.90 -8.76
CA THR A 31 10.64 -13.30 -7.96
C THR A 31 11.07 -11.93 -8.46
N ARG A 32 10.86 -11.62 -9.75
CA ARG A 32 11.26 -10.34 -10.38
C ARG A 32 10.77 -9.11 -9.63
N ASN A 33 9.62 -9.22 -8.98
CA ASN A 33 8.98 -8.12 -8.26
C ASN A 33 9.12 -8.25 -6.73
N LEU A 34 9.96 -9.15 -6.23
CA LEU A 34 10.28 -9.28 -4.81
C LEU A 34 11.52 -8.45 -4.45
N PRO A 35 11.64 -7.98 -3.18
CA PRO A 35 12.83 -7.29 -2.72
C PRO A 35 14.11 -8.09 -3.02
N ARG A 36 15.05 -7.47 -3.75
CA ARG A 36 16.29 -8.13 -4.17
C ARG A 36 17.10 -8.70 -3.00
N LYS A 37 16.98 -8.08 -1.82
CA LYS A 37 17.64 -8.52 -0.57
C LYS A 37 17.11 -9.86 -0.04
N TRP A 38 15.92 -10.29 -0.44
CA TRP A 38 15.39 -11.61 -0.07
C TRP A 38 15.97 -12.71 -0.96
N LEU A 39 16.33 -12.37 -2.20
CA LEU A 39 16.84 -13.34 -3.16
C LEU A 39 18.27 -13.72 -2.77
N THR A 40 18.50 -15.00 -2.50
CA THR A 40 19.85 -15.51 -2.26
C THR A 40 20.53 -15.79 -3.59
N SER A 41 21.72 -15.24 -3.80
CA SER A 41 22.68 -15.91 -4.70
C SER A 41 23.11 -17.20 -3.99
N LEU A 42 23.27 -18.30 -4.72
CA LEU A 42 23.57 -19.66 -4.22
C LEU A 42 24.84 -19.81 -3.34
N ALA A 43 25.50 -18.72 -2.93
CA ALA A 43 26.51 -18.73 -1.90
C ALA A 43 25.84 -18.76 -0.52
N ILE A 44 25.47 -19.96 -0.06
CA ILE A 44 25.37 -20.25 1.36
C ILE A 44 26.81 -20.19 1.92
N GLU A 45 27.38 -18.99 2.00
CA GLU A 45 28.54 -18.78 2.85
C GLU A 45 28.01 -18.86 4.28
N THR A 46 28.51 -19.84 5.01
CA THR A 46 28.46 -19.94 6.47
C THR A 46 29.02 -18.65 7.07
N ALA A 47 28.21 -17.61 7.13
CA ALA A 47 28.50 -16.39 7.84
C ALA A 47 28.05 -16.57 9.28
N GLU A 48 28.98 -17.01 10.13
CA GLU A 48 28.90 -16.96 11.60
C GLU A 48 28.87 -15.51 12.14
N ASN A 49 28.28 -14.57 11.41
CA ASN A 49 28.11 -13.18 11.82
C ASN A 49 26.62 -12.84 11.84
N GLY A 50 25.94 -13.26 12.92
CA GLY A 50 24.72 -12.61 13.43
C GLY A 50 23.67 -12.19 12.41
N LEU A 51 23.29 -13.07 11.47
CA LEU A 51 22.03 -12.92 10.76
C LEU A 51 20.92 -12.97 11.81
N SER A 52 20.17 -11.89 12.00
CA SER A 52 18.99 -11.94 12.87
C SER A 52 18.06 -13.04 12.33
N ASP A 53 17.50 -13.87 13.20
CA ASP A 53 16.55 -14.98 12.94
C ASP A 53 15.22 -14.54 12.24
N ASP A 54 15.25 -13.57 11.34
CA ASP A 54 14.05 -12.80 10.98
C ASP A 54 14.07 -12.18 9.58
N VAL A 55 15.07 -12.52 8.75
CA VAL A 55 15.16 -12.07 7.36
C VAL A 55 14.56 -13.13 6.44
N VAL A 56 13.58 -12.71 5.63
CA VAL A 56 12.97 -13.59 4.61
C VAL A 56 14.03 -13.96 3.57
N THR A 57 14.31 -15.26 3.44
CA THR A 57 15.19 -15.80 2.39
C THR A 57 14.35 -16.49 1.33
N VAL A 58 14.55 -16.10 0.07
CA VAL A 58 13.85 -16.65 -1.09
C VAL A 58 14.85 -17.36 -1.99
N ILE A 59 14.59 -18.63 -2.27
CA ILE A 59 15.26 -19.41 -3.31
C ILE A 59 14.36 -19.43 -4.54
N GLU A 60 14.92 -19.03 -5.68
CA GLU A 60 14.24 -19.09 -6.96
C GLU A 60 14.16 -20.54 -7.45
N ALA A 61 13.00 -20.93 -7.97
CA ALA A 61 12.76 -22.27 -8.48
C ALA A 61 12.04 -22.25 -9.84
N PRO A 62 12.26 -23.27 -10.68
CA PRO A 62 11.55 -23.41 -11.94
C PRO A 62 10.06 -23.69 -11.70
N ARG A 63 9.23 -23.22 -12.64
CA ARG A 63 7.76 -23.39 -12.58
C ARG A 63 7.27 -24.84 -12.74
N GLN A 64 8.10 -25.75 -13.24
CA GLN A 64 7.72 -27.15 -13.46
C GLN A 64 7.47 -27.87 -12.13
N SER A 65 6.33 -28.53 -12.02
CA SER A 65 5.87 -29.12 -10.76
C SER A 65 6.81 -30.19 -10.21
N ASP A 66 7.35 -31.07 -11.06
CA ASP A 66 8.28 -32.15 -10.65
C ASP A 66 9.55 -31.60 -9.98
N LEU A 67 10.15 -30.57 -10.58
CA LEU A 67 11.35 -29.91 -10.05
C LEU A 67 11.05 -29.15 -8.76
N MET A 68 9.92 -28.44 -8.73
CA MET A 68 9.44 -27.74 -7.54
C MET A 68 9.24 -28.71 -6.36
N ILE A 69 8.61 -29.86 -6.60
CA ILE A 69 8.39 -30.91 -5.59
C ILE A 69 9.71 -31.46 -5.06
N GLU A 70 10.69 -31.71 -5.94
CA GLU A 70 12.01 -32.16 -5.53
C GLU A 70 12.69 -31.14 -4.61
N LEU A 71 12.63 -29.85 -4.97
CA LEU A 71 13.18 -28.77 -4.15
C LEU A 71 12.46 -28.64 -2.80
N ILE A 72 11.12 -28.73 -2.77
CA ILE A 72 10.33 -28.73 -1.53
C ILE A 72 10.79 -29.85 -0.59
N LYS A 73 10.95 -31.07 -1.11
CA LYS A 73 11.37 -32.24 -0.33
C LYS A 73 12.80 -32.11 0.21
N ARG A 74 13.71 -31.52 -0.56
CA ARG A 74 15.12 -31.34 -0.19
C ARG A 74 15.34 -30.19 0.78
N LEU A 75 14.73 -29.03 0.50
CA LEU A 75 15.00 -27.78 1.21
C LEU A 75 14.05 -27.53 2.38
N LYS A 76 12.90 -28.22 2.40
CA LYS A 76 11.87 -28.13 3.44
C LYS A 76 11.48 -26.68 3.79
N PRO A 77 11.05 -25.87 2.81
CA PRO A 77 10.73 -24.47 3.03
C PRO A 77 9.49 -24.31 3.92
N GLN A 78 9.35 -23.16 4.56
CA GLN A 78 8.15 -22.86 5.34
C GLN A 78 7.00 -22.35 4.45
N VAL A 79 7.35 -21.65 3.35
CA VAL A 79 6.38 -21.13 2.37
C VAL A 79 6.85 -21.48 0.96
N VAL A 80 5.90 -21.87 0.11
CA VAL A 80 6.10 -22.10 -1.32
C VAL A 80 5.16 -21.19 -2.08
N VAL A 81 5.69 -20.40 -3.02
CA VAL A 81 4.89 -19.60 -3.95
C VAL A 81 5.21 -20.05 -5.37
N THR A 82 4.25 -20.65 -6.07
CA THR A 82 4.52 -21.17 -7.41
C THR A 82 3.37 -20.97 -8.38
N GLY A 83 3.68 -20.71 -9.64
CA GLY A 83 2.74 -20.92 -10.73
C GLY A 83 2.62 -22.40 -11.11
N ILE A 84 1.86 -22.67 -12.17
CA ILE A 84 1.80 -23.98 -12.84
C ILE A 84 2.24 -23.81 -14.30
N ALA A 85 3.00 -24.75 -14.86
CA ALA A 85 3.38 -24.69 -16.27
C ALA A 85 2.15 -24.86 -17.18
N HIS A 86 2.15 -24.25 -18.37
CA HIS A 86 0.94 -24.18 -19.22
C HIS A 86 0.35 -25.56 -19.58
N PHE A 87 1.19 -26.56 -19.84
CA PHE A 87 0.73 -27.93 -20.13
C PHE A 87 0.21 -28.68 -18.90
N GLU A 88 0.69 -28.34 -17.69
CA GLU A 88 0.27 -28.94 -16.43
C GLU A 88 -1.06 -28.35 -15.94
N ALA A 89 -1.37 -27.11 -16.33
CA ALA A 89 -2.54 -26.36 -15.86
C ALA A 89 -3.88 -26.93 -16.35
N VAL A 90 -3.90 -27.80 -17.36
CA VAL A 90 -5.13 -28.39 -17.93
C VAL A 90 -5.76 -29.40 -16.99
N THR A 91 -4.96 -30.14 -16.22
CA THR A 91 -5.43 -31.18 -15.29
C THR A 91 -5.12 -30.81 -13.84
N SER A 92 -5.78 -31.45 -12.88
CA SER A 92 -5.51 -31.23 -11.45
C SER A 92 -4.29 -31.99 -10.93
N SER A 93 -3.63 -32.82 -11.74
CA SER A 93 -2.57 -33.75 -11.28
C SER A 93 -1.40 -33.03 -10.63
N ALA A 94 -0.78 -32.08 -11.33
CA ALA A 94 0.36 -31.31 -10.82
C ALA A 94 -0.01 -30.52 -9.55
N PHE A 95 -1.23 -29.95 -9.53
CA PHE A 95 -1.73 -29.23 -8.36
C PHE A 95 -1.89 -30.14 -7.13
N VAL A 96 -2.47 -31.33 -7.30
CA VAL A 96 -2.62 -32.32 -6.21
C VAL A 96 -1.25 -32.76 -5.69
N GLN A 97 -0.29 -33.03 -6.58
CA GLN A 97 1.06 -33.42 -6.18
C GLN A 97 1.78 -32.32 -5.38
N LEU A 98 1.61 -31.05 -5.77
CA LEU A 98 2.12 -29.90 -5.00
C LEU A 98 1.45 -29.77 -3.64
N LEU A 99 0.12 -29.97 -3.56
CA LEU A 99 -0.60 -29.97 -2.29
C LEU A 99 -0.09 -31.06 -1.35
N ASP A 100 0.14 -32.26 -1.87
CA ASP A 100 0.62 -33.40 -1.07
C ASP A 100 2.06 -33.19 -0.62
N ALA A 101 2.96 -32.77 -1.52
CA ALA A 101 4.36 -32.50 -1.18
C ALA A 101 4.52 -31.39 -0.13
N THR A 102 3.72 -30.32 -0.23
CA THR A 102 3.75 -29.24 0.78
C THR A 102 3.13 -29.69 2.10
N ARG A 103 2.08 -30.53 2.07
CA ARG A 103 1.48 -31.10 3.28
C ARG A 103 2.45 -32.01 4.03
N GLU A 104 3.18 -32.87 3.33
CA GLU A 104 4.16 -33.80 3.92
C GLU A 104 5.25 -33.07 4.73
N ILE A 105 5.64 -31.88 4.27
CA ILE A 105 6.70 -31.08 4.89
C ILE A 105 6.15 -30.09 5.94
N GLY A 106 4.85 -29.75 5.89
CA GLY A 106 4.28 -28.67 6.69
C GLY A 106 4.49 -27.28 6.08
N SER A 107 4.79 -27.20 4.77
CA SER A 107 4.94 -25.94 4.05
C SER A 107 3.58 -25.32 3.73
N ARG A 108 3.48 -24.00 3.77
CA ARG A 108 2.31 -23.27 3.26
C ARG A 108 2.44 -23.04 1.77
N LEU A 109 1.41 -23.38 0.98
CA LEU A 109 1.39 -23.21 -0.47
C LEU A 109 0.57 -21.98 -0.89
N PHE A 110 1.17 -21.09 -1.67
CA PHE A 110 0.49 -20.07 -2.45
C PHE A 110 0.63 -20.39 -3.93
N LEU A 111 -0.47 -20.83 -4.55
CA LEU A 111 -0.47 -21.21 -5.96
C LEU A 111 -0.98 -20.05 -6.83
N ASP A 112 -0.14 -19.54 -7.73
CA ASP A 112 -0.52 -18.50 -8.69
C ASP A 112 -1.16 -19.11 -9.95
N ILE A 113 -2.42 -18.78 -10.20
CA ILE A 113 -3.13 -19.18 -11.43
C ILE A 113 -3.34 -18.02 -12.41
N SER A 114 -2.76 -16.86 -12.12
CA SER A 114 -2.97 -15.62 -12.87
C SER A 114 -2.74 -15.76 -14.38
N ASP A 115 -1.67 -16.46 -14.77
CA ASP A 115 -1.32 -16.64 -16.18
C ASP A 115 -2.30 -17.57 -16.94
N HIS A 116 -3.13 -18.33 -16.20
CA HIS A 116 -4.12 -19.26 -16.76
C HIS A 116 -5.54 -18.72 -16.68
N PHE A 117 -5.81 -17.78 -15.77
CA PHE A 117 -7.13 -17.22 -15.56
C PHE A 117 -7.53 -16.26 -16.69
N GLU A 118 -8.61 -16.57 -17.39
CA GLU A 118 -9.11 -15.80 -18.52
C GLU A 118 -10.58 -15.45 -18.31
N LEU A 119 -10.88 -14.15 -18.37
CA LEU A 119 -12.25 -13.64 -18.35
C LEU A 119 -12.77 -13.57 -19.79
N SER A 120 -13.39 -14.66 -20.24
CA SER A 120 -14.01 -14.74 -21.56
C SER A 120 -15.34 -15.50 -21.51
N SER A 121 -16.12 -15.42 -22.58
CA SER A 121 -17.38 -16.16 -22.71
C SER A 121 -17.17 -17.67 -22.91
N LEU A 122 -15.95 -18.09 -23.25
CA LEU A 122 -15.55 -19.47 -23.47
C LEU A 122 -14.20 -19.72 -22.76
N PRO A 123 -14.16 -19.69 -21.41
CA PRO A 123 -12.91 -19.81 -20.69
C PRO A 123 -12.30 -21.20 -20.90
N GLY A 124 -10.96 -21.25 -20.98
CA GLY A 124 -10.22 -22.51 -21.02
C GLY A 124 -10.44 -23.35 -19.76
N THR A 125 -10.13 -24.65 -19.84
CA THR A 125 -10.16 -25.52 -18.66
C THR A 125 -8.93 -25.30 -17.80
N ILE A 126 -9.14 -24.96 -16.53
CA ILE A 126 -8.09 -24.85 -15.52
C ILE A 126 -8.27 -25.97 -14.50
N GLY A 127 -7.30 -26.88 -14.44
CA GLY A 127 -7.30 -28.04 -13.55
C GLY A 127 -7.45 -27.68 -12.07
N VAL A 128 -6.89 -26.54 -11.65
CA VAL A 128 -7.06 -25.99 -10.29
C VAL A 128 -8.51 -25.62 -10.01
N LEU A 129 -9.18 -24.89 -10.92
CA LEU A 129 -10.59 -24.54 -10.73
C LEU A 129 -11.50 -25.77 -10.78
N LYS A 130 -11.17 -26.75 -11.63
CA LYS A 130 -11.86 -28.05 -11.67
C LYS A 130 -11.68 -28.85 -10.39
N TYR A 131 -10.54 -28.74 -9.72
CA TYR A 131 -10.34 -29.32 -8.39
C TYR A 131 -11.24 -28.61 -7.36
N LEU A 132 -11.22 -27.28 -7.35
CA LEU A 132 -12.00 -26.46 -6.40
C LEU A 132 -13.52 -26.61 -6.56
N SER A 133 -14.01 -26.96 -7.75
CA SER A 133 -15.45 -27.21 -7.95
C SER A 133 -15.94 -28.47 -7.23
N GLY A 134 -15.06 -29.45 -7.00
CA GLY A 134 -15.40 -30.73 -6.36
C GLY A 134 -14.79 -30.95 -4.97
N THR A 135 -13.74 -30.20 -4.60
CA THR A 135 -12.94 -30.46 -3.39
C THR A 135 -12.60 -29.15 -2.67
N PRO A 136 -12.80 -29.06 -1.34
CA PRO A 136 -12.38 -27.89 -0.58
C PRO A 136 -10.86 -27.75 -0.58
N LEU A 137 -10.36 -26.51 -0.62
CA LEU A 137 -8.93 -26.24 -0.58
C LEU A 137 -8.35 -26.62 0.80
N PRO A 138 -7.22 -27.35 0.87
CA PRO A 138 -6.56 -27.66 2.14
C PRO A 138 -6.13 -26.41 2.92
N SER A 139 -6.09 -26.50 4.26
CA SER A 139 -5.80 -25.36 5.16
C SER A 139 -4.38 -24.77 5.03
N HIS A 140 -3.44 -25.56 4.50
CA HIS A 140 -2.08 -25.12 4.23
C HIS A 140 -1.94 -24.44 2.86
N ALA A 141 -3.01 -24.35 2.06
CA ALA A 141 -2.98 -23.81 0.71
C ALA A 141 -3.87 -22.56 0.53
N ALA A 142 -3.43 -21.68 -0.36
CA ALA A 142 -4.17 -20.54 -0.86
C ALA A 142 -3.92 -20.39 -2.37
N ILE A 143 -4.92 -19.89 -3.09
CA ILE A 143 -4.81 -19.62 -4.53
C ILE A 143 -4.70 -18.12 -4.74
N VAL A 144 -3.69 -17.69 -5.48
CA VAL A 144 -3.49 -16.30 -5.92
C VAL A 144 -3.97 -16.19 -7.37
N CYS A 145 -4.82 -15.21 -7.65
CA CYS A 145 -5.36 -14.97 -8.97
C CYS A 145 -5.38 -13.47 -9.29
N GLY A 146 -4.42 -13.04 -10.09
CA GLY A 146 -4.34 -11.72 -10.70
C GLY A 146 -5.04 -11.68 -12.05
N LEU A 147 -5.78 -10.61 -12.30
CA LEU A 147 -6.54 -10.36 -13.52
C LEU A 147 -5.65 -9.70 -14.59
N VAL A 148 -4.56 -10.38 -14.95
CA VAL A 148 -3.44 -9.85 -15.75
C VAL A 148 -3.67 -9.87 -17.28
N LYS A 149 -4.79 -10.44 -17.74
CA LYS A 149 -5.10 -10.60 -19.18
C LYS A 149 -6.07 -9.54 -19.72
N ASN A 150 -6.19 -8.40 -19.04
CA ASN A 150 -7.07 -7.33 -19.49
C ASN A 150 -6.52 -6.67 -20.76
N GLN A 151 -7.20 -6.87 -21.90
CA GLN A 151 -6.80 -6.28 -23.18
C GLN A 151 -7.36 -4.87 -23.39
N VAL A 152 -8.41 -4.48 -22.65
CA VAL A 152 -9.01 -3.15 -22.74
C VAL A 152 -8.15 -2.13 -21.98
N TYR A 153 -7.72 -2.52 -20.77
CA TYR A 153 -6.89 -1.71 -19.89
C TYR A 153 -5.73 -2.56 -19.37
N SER A 154 -4.62 -2.60 -20.13
CA SER A 154 -3.50 -3.50 -19.85
C SER A 154 -2.71 -3.18 -18.58
N ASP A 155 -2.81 -1.95 -18.07
CA ASP A 155 -2.17 -1.51 -16.83
C ASP A 155 -3.15 -1.49 -15.63
N LEU A 156 -4.41 -1.91 -15.83
CA LEU A 156 -5.38 -2.08 -14.74
C LEU A 156 -5.16 -3.43 -14.08
N GLU A 157 -4.55 -3.43 -12.90
CA GLU A 157 -4.31 -4.63 -12.10
C GLU A 157 -5.32 -4.74 -10.95
N VAL A 158 -5.80 -5.97 -10.73
CA VAL A 158 -6.48 -6.41 -9.51
C VAL A 158 -6.11 -7.87 -9.31
N ALA A 159 -5.91 -8.30 -8.07
CA ALA A 159 -5.77 -9.70 -7.73
C ALA A 159 -6.69 -10.10 -6.58
N PHE A 160 -6.95 -11.38 -6.43
CA PHE A 160 -7.62 -11.92 -5.26
C PHE A 160 -6.95 -13.20 -4.79
N VAL A 161 -7.05 -13.43 -3.48
CA VAL A 161 -6.56 -14.66 -2.83
C VAL A 161 -7.75 -15.45 -2.32
N ILE A 162 -7.81 -16.73 -2.68
CA ILE A 162 -8.82 -17.68 -2.23
C ILE A 162 -8.21 -18.57 -1.15
N SER A 163 -8.93 -18.75 -0.03
CA SER A 163 -8.60 -19.76 0.98
C SER A 163 -9.88 -20.20 1.72
N GLU A 164 -9.84 -21.40 2.28
CA GLU A 164 -10.86 -21.91 3.21
C GLU A 164 -10.59 -21.48 4.67
N GLU A 165 -9.38 -21.01 4.96
CA GLU A 165 -8.98 -20.57 6.30
C GLU A 165 -9.31 -19.10 6.52
N GLU A 166 -10.38 -18.84 7.27
CA GLU A 166 -10.87 -17.49 7.57
C GLU A 166 -9.84 -16.63 8.32
N ALA A 167 -9.03 -17.25 9.20
CA ALA A 167 -7.96 -16.53 9.89
C ALA A 167 -6.92 -15.97 8.92
N ILE A 168 -6.60 -16.70 7.84
CA ILE A 168 -5.65 -16.26 6.81
C ILE A 168 -6.26 -15.12 6.01
N LEU A 169 -7.51 -15.24 5.59
CA LEU A 169 -8.17 -14.17 4.83
C LEU A 169 -8.28 -12.89 5.66
N LYS A 170 -8.66 -12.99 6.95
CA LYS A 170 -8.71 -11.85 7.85
C LYS A 170 -7.33 -11.21 8.03
N ALA A 171 -6.29 -12.01 8.21
CA ALA A 171 -4.93 -11.51 8.35
C ALA A 171 -4.42 -10.85 7.06
N LEU A 172 -4.65 -11.45 5.90
CA LEU A 172 -4.29 -10.91 4.58
C LEU A 172 -5.03 -9.60 4.28
N SER A 173 -6.34 -9.55 4.54
CA SER A 173 -7.16 -8.33 4.36
C SER A 173 -6.63 -7.17 5.19
N LYS A 174 -6.31 -7.43 6.46
CA LYS A 174 -5.71 -6.44 7.34
C LYS A 174 -4.29 -6.06 6.93
N THR A 175 -3.52 -7.01 6.39
CA THR A 175 -2.15 -6.76 5.93
C THR A 175 -2.12 -5.83 4.72
N VAL A 176 -2.99 -6.07 3.73
CA VAL A 176 -3.10 -5.16 2.57
C VAL A 176 -3.60 -3.77 3.01
N GLU A 177 -4.56 -3.70 3.94
CA GLU A 177 -5.00 -2.43 4.52
C GLU A 177 -3.85 -1.69 5.21
N ILE A 178 -2.97 -2.38 5.94
CA ILE A 178 -1.80 -1.78 6.59
C ILE A 178 -0.73 -1.37 5.58
N LEU A 179 -0.40 -2.17 4.56
CA LEU A 179 0.77 -1.88 3.73
C LEU A 179 0.46 -1.05 2.48
N GLU A 180 -0.75 -1.18 1.97
CA GLU A 180 -1.16 -0.65 0.66
C GLU A 180 -2.41 0.23 0.76
N GLY A 181 -3.08 0.25 1.92
CA GLY A 181 -4.39 0.85 2.09
C GLY A 181 -5.48 0.02 1.42
N ASN A 182 -6.51 0.71 0.91
CA ASN A 182 -7.64 0.05 0.26
C ASN A 182 -7.39 -0.12 -1.24
N THR A 183 -7.65 -1.33 -1.76
CA THR A 183 -7.67 -1.58 -3.21
C THR A 183 -8.69 -0.67 -3.89
N SER A 184 -8.33 -0.10 -5.05
CA SER A 184 -9.20 0.83 -5.80
C SER A 184 -10.61 0.28 -6.02
N LEU A 185 -11.61 1.01 -5.53
CA LEU A 185 -13.02 0.63 -5.68
C LEU A 185 -13.46 0.63 -7.15
N ILE A 186 -12.88 1.53 -7.96
CA ILE A 186 -13.19 1.62 -9.39
C ILE A 186 -12.67 0.37 -10.12
N SER A 187 -11.44 -0.06 -9.82
CA SER A 187 -10.88 -1.29 -10.40
C SER A 187 -11.68 -2.52 -9.97
N GLN A 188 -12.08 -2.59 -8.70
CA GLN A 188 -12.96 -3.65 -8.19
C GLN A 188 -14.32 -3.66 -8.89
N TYR A 189 -14.94 -2.49 -9.07
CA TYR A 189 -16.23 -2.36 -9.73
C TYR A 189 -16.16 -2.75 -11.21
N TYR A 190 -15.10 -2.34 -11.92
CA TYR A 190 -14.87 -2.72 -13.32
C TYR A 190 -14.88 -4.25 -13.50
N TYR A 191 -14.07 -4.97 -12.74
CA TYR A 191 -14.06 -6.43 -12.83
C TYR A 191 -15.32 -7.06 -12.25
N GLY A 192 -15.93 -6.47 -11.21
CA GLY A 192 -17.19 -6.91 -10.65
C GLY A 192 -18.32 -6.93 -11.67
N CYS A 193 -18.41 -5.90 -12.53
CA CYS A 193 -19.34 -5.87 -13.65
C CYS A 193 -19.05 -6.99 -14.66
N ILE A 194 -17.79 -7.19 -15.05
CA ILE A 194 -17.41 -8.26 -15.98
C ILE A 194 -17.79 -9.63 -15.42
N PHE A 195 -17.47 -9.91 -14.15
CA PHE A 195 -17.87 -11.16 -13.50
C PHE A 195 -19.39 -11.31 -13.47
N HIS A 196 -20.12 -10.26 -13.12
CA HIS A 196 -21.58 -10.29 -13.09
C HIS A 196 -22.16 -10.63 -14.47
N GLU A 197 -21.68 -9.99 -15.53
CA GLU A 197 -22.13 -10.24 -16.90
C GLU A 197 -21.78 -11.65 -17.38
N LEU A 198 -20.53 -12.08 -17.21
CA LEU A 198 -20.07 -13.41 -17.66
C LEU A 198 -20.75 -14.56 -16.90
N LEU A 199 -21.05 -14.37 -15.62
CA LEU A 199 -21.66 -15.40 -14.76
C LEU A 199 -23.19 -15.33 -14.71
N SER A 200 -23.82 -14.28 -15.23
CA SER A 200 -25.27 -14.07 -15.19
C SER A 200 -26.09 -15.23 -15.78
N PHE A 201 -25.52 -15.99 -16.71
CA PHE A 201 -26.16 -17.15 -17.36
C PHE A 201 -25.60 -18.51 -16.92
N GLN A 202 -24.63 -18.56 -16.00
CA GLN A 202 -23.90 -19.78 -15.61
C GLN A 202 -24.20 -20.25 -14.17
N LEU A 203 -25.47 -20.32 -13.77
CA LEU A 203 -25.86 -20.89 -12.48
C LEU A 203 -26.63 -22.20 -12.65
N THR A 204 -25.88 -23.31 -12.71
CA THR A 204 -26.39 -24.63 -12.32
C THR A 204 -25.38 -25.29 -11.39
N ASP A 205 -25.92 -25.81 -10.28
CA ASP A 205 -25.31 -26.57 -9.19
C ASP A 205 -24.57 -25.79 -8.09
N ARG A 206 -25.34 -25.53 -7.03
CA ARG A 206 -24.84 -25.22 -5.69
C ARG A 206 -24.05 -26.42 -5.18
N HIS A 207 -22.88 -26.16 -4.59
CA HIS A 207 -22.12 -27.17 -3.83
C HIS A 207 -23.06 -28.02 -2.98
N PRO A 208 -23.05 -29.36 -3.11
CA PRO A 208 -23.47 -30.20 -2.01
C PRO A 208 -22.59 -29.81 -0.81
N HIS A 209 -23.19 -29.58 0.35
CA HIS A 209 -22.45 -29.43 1.60
C HIS A 209 -21.66 -30.74 1.82
N LEU A 210 -20.39 -30.78 1.40
CA LEU A 210 -19.51 -31.89 1.76
C LEU A 210 -19.14 -31.75 3.24
N GLU A 211 -19.30 -32.83 3.97
CA GLU A 211 -18.83 -32.95 5.36
C GLU A 211 -17.34 -32.63 5.42
N ARG A 212 -16.96 -31.80 6.40
CA ARG A 212 -15.56 -31.44 6.67
C ARG A 212 -14.72 -32.71 6.82
N SER A 213 -13.80 -32.94 5.89
CA SER A 213 -12.77 -33.97 6.02
C SER A 213 -11.90 -33.68 7.26
N GLU A 214 -11.45 -34.74 7.92
CA GLU A 214 -10.70 -34.70 9.18
C GLU A 214 -9.48 -33.77 9.10
N LYS A 215 -9.37 -32.85 10.06
CA LYS A 215 -8.20 -31.99 10.25
C LYS A 215 -7.01 -32.83 10.73
N LEU A 216 -6.23 -33.38 9.80
CA LEU A 216 -4.87 -33.82 10.07
C LEU A 216 -4.00 -32.56 10.25
N SER A 217 -3.71 -32.20 11.51
CA SER A 217 -2.92 -31.02 11.85
C SER A 217 -1.43 -31.31 11.70
N VAL A 218 -0.89 -31.05 10.51
CA VAL A 218 0.55 -30.80 10.35
C VAL A 218 0.81 -29.37 10.85
N GLU A 219 1.87 -29.17 11.62
CA GLU A 219 2.28 -27.84 12.07
C GLU A 219 2.80 -27.03 10.87
N VAL A 220 2.06 -25.98 10.50
CA VAL A 220 2.38 -25.06 9.40
C VAL A 220 2.77 -23.73 10.00
N ILE A 221 3.68 -23.00 9.35
CA ILE A 221 4.10 -21.65 9.77
C ILE A 221 2.90 -20.74 10.12
N GLY A 222 3.00 -20.13 11.30
CA GLY A 222 2.08 -19.10 11.80
C GLY A 222 2.45 -17.70 11.30
N PHE A 223 1.67 -16.69 11.71
CA PHE A 223 2.00 -15.30 11.35
C PHE A 223 3.21 -14.80 12.14
N ALA A 224 3.98 -13.89 11.54
CA ALA A 224 5.10 -13.25 12.20
C ALA A 224 4.66 -12.51 13.47
N THR A 225 5.49 -12.49 14.52
CA THR A 225 5.16 -11.83 15.80
C THR A 225 4.83 -10.34 15.62
N SER A 226 5.55 -9.65 14.73
CA SER A 226 5.27 -8.26 14.37
C SER A 226 3.88 -8.11 13.75
N ALA A 227 3.52 -9.00 12.81
CA ALA A 227 2.20 -9.03 12.20
C ALA A 227 1.12 -9.30 13.26
N ILE A 228 1.27 -10.31 14.11
CA ILE A 228 0.28 -10.63 15.18
C ILE A 228 0.04 -9.40 16.07
N SER A 229 1.12 -8.74 16.53
CA SER A 229 1.03 -7.59 17.42
C SER A 229 0.30 -6.39 16.81
N VAL A 230 0.43 -6.20 15.50
CA VAL A 230 -0.23 -5.10 14.78
C VAL A 230 -1.65 -5.48 14.41
N LEU A 231 -1.87 -6.69 13.89
CA LEU A 231 -3.19 -7.16 13.45
C LEU A 231 -4.22 -7.26 14.60
N SER A 232 -3.75 -7.42 15.84
CA SER A 232 -4.62 -7.42 17.04
C SER A 232 -4.95 -6.01 17.56
N ASN A 233 -4.07 -5.03 17.32
CA ASN A 233 -4.13 -3.71 17.98
C ASN A 233 -4.39 -2.54 17.03
N ALA A 234 -4.16 -2.71 15.73
CA ALA A 234 -4.38 -1.66 14.77
C ALA A 234 -5.89 -1.37 14.65
N GLU A 235 -6.22 -0.08 14.67
CA GLU A 235 -7.56 0.48 14.44
C GLU A 235 -7.94 0.33 12.96
N LEU A 236 -8.02 -0.93 12.50
CA LEU A 236 -8.35 -1.27 11.13
C LEU A 236 -9.85 -1.29 10.95
N SER A 237 -10.26 -1.14 9.70
CA SER A 237 -11.66 -1.14 9.32
C SER A 237 -12.40 -2.34 9.90
N ILE A 238 -13.47 -2.07 10.67
CA ILE A 238 -14.34 -3.10 11.23
C ILE A 238 -15.06 -3.78 10.05
N SER A 239 -15.00 -5.12 10.00
CA SER A 239 -15.80 -5.90 9.06
C SER A 239 -17.28 -5.80 9.42
N ASP A 240 -18.13 -5.64 8.42
CA ASP A 240 -19.57 -5.49 8.61
C ASP A 240 -20.18 -6.80 9.15
N ASP A 241 -20.43 -6.84 10.47
CA ASP A 241 -21.04 -7.99 11.16
C ASP A 241 -22.59 -8.02 11.02
N GLY A 242 -23.14 -7.29 10.04
CA GLY A 242 -24.58 -7.33 9.72
C GLY A 242 -25.47 -6.53 10.68
N TYR A 243 -24.88 -5.68 11.51
CA TYR A 243 -25.59 -4.71 12.35
C TYR A 243 -25.46 -3.30 11.78
N PRO A 244 -26.46 -2.42 11.94
CA PRO A 244 -26.36 -1.02 11.54
C PRO A 244 -25.29 -0.31 12.38
N LEU A 245 -24.08 -0.23 11.84
CA LEU A 245 -22.91 0.36 12.47
C LEU A 245 -22.72 1.80 11.99
N VAL A 246 -22.63 2.75 12.93
CA VAL A 246 -22.21 4.13 12.61
C VAL A 246 -20.69 4.17 12.59
N ARG A 247 -20.10 4.34 11.39
CA ARG A 247 -18.65 4.40 11.19
C ARG A 247 -18.13 5.81 11.47
N MET A 248 -17.32 5.94 12.52
CA MET A 248 -16.54 7.15 12.85
C MET A 248 -15.03 6.85 12.92
N ASP A 249 -14.65 5.67 12.48
CA ASP A 249 -13.31 5.05 12.58
C ASP A 249 -12.53 5.10 11.25
N VAL A 250 -13.10 5.69 10.19
CA VAL A 250 -12.52 5.63 8.84
C VAL A 250 -12.15 7.02 8.31
N ASP A 251 -10.93 7.11 7.79
CA ASP A 251 -10.40 8.27 7.05
C ASP A 251 -10.98 8.30 5.62
N GLN A 252 -12.32 8.31 5.50
CA GLN A 252 -13.03 8.25 4.24
C GLN A 252 -13.94 9.45 4.00
N TRP A 253 -14.10 9.73 2.71
CA TRP A 253 -14.93 10.80 2.21
C TRP A 253 -16.33 10.29 1.88
N PHE A 254 -17.34 10.78 2.61
CA PHE A 254 -18.75 10.36 2.42
C PHE A 254 -19.65 11.44 1.82
N LEU A 255 -19.13 12.62 1.47
CA LEU A 255 -19.94 13.62 0.77
C LEU A 255 -20.10 13.20 -0.71
N PRO A 256 -21.22 13.61 -1.36
CA PRO A 256 -21.44 13.29 -2.76
C PRO A 256 -20.28 13.73 -3.64
N VAL A 257 -19.80 12.84 -4.50
CA VAL A 257 -18.77 13.15 -5.51
C VAL A 257 -19.33 14.24 -6.45
N PRO A 258 -18.62 15.35 -6.70
CA PRO A 258 -19.07 16.41 -7.60
C PRO A 258 -19.28 15.96 -9.05
N SER A 259 -20.21 16.60 -9.76
CA SER A 259 -20.47 16.30 -11.18
C SER A 259 -19.24 16.46 -12.10
N PRO A 260 -18.38 17.50 -11.95
CA PRO A 260 -17.14 17.60 -12.74
C PRO A 260 -16.20 16.41 -12.54
N VAL A 261 -16.13 15.88 -11.31
CA VAL A 261 -15.34 14.69 -10.99
C VAL A 261 -15.91 13.45 -11.67
N LYS A 262 -17.22 13.21 -11.54
CA LYS A 262 -17.89 12.08 -12.22
C LYS A 262 -17.69 12.14 -13.73
N ALA A 263 -17.80 13.32 -14.33
CA ALA A 263 -17.60 13.51 -15.77
C ALA A 263 -16.15 13.20 -16.18
N ALA A 264 -15.15 13.64 -15.39
CA ALA A 264 -13.75 13.37 -15.66
C ALA A 264 -13.37 11.88 -15.50
N ILE A 265 -14.01 11.17 -14.56
CA ILE A 265 -13.90 9.69 -14.43
C ILE A 265 -14.55 9.01 -15.64
N PHE A 266 -15.78 9.39 -15.98
CA PHE A 266 -16.48 8.78 -17.10
C PHE A 266 -15.71 8.94 -18.43
N GLU A 267 -15.21 10.14 -18.69
CA GLU A 267 -14.42 10.41 -19.89
C GLU A 267 -13.12 9.61 -19.94
N SER A 268 -12.45 9.41 -18.81
CA SER A 268 -11.18 8.67 -18.80
C SER A 268 -11.39 7.22 -19.21
N PHE A 269 -12.44 6.56 -18.72
CA PHE A 269 -12.79 5.21 -19.17
C PHE A 269 -13.25 5.20 -20.63
N ALA A 270 -13.97 6.23 -21.10
CA ALA A 270 -14.49 6.27 -22.46
C ALA A 270 -13.42 6.45 -23.56
N ARG A 271 -12.28 7.12 -23.27
CA ARG A 271 -11.32 7.49 -24.32
C ARG A 271 -10.54 6.30 -24.91
N GLN A 272 -10.16 5.30 -24.10
CA GLN A 272 -9.27 4.17 -24.44
C GLN A 272 -7.94 4.61 -25.13
N ASN A 273 -6.86 3.81 -25.06
CA ASN A 273 -5.60 4.09 -25.78
C ASN A 273 -4.98 5.50 -25.58
N MET A 274 -4.96 5.99 -24.34
CA MET A 274 -4.37 7.29 -24.03
C MET A 274 -2.86 7.33 -24.30
N THR A 275 -2.37 8.44 -24.84
CA THR A 275 -0.93 8.65 -25.03
C THR A 275 -0.22 8.92 -23.70
N GLU A 276 1.10 8.65 -23.64
CA GLU A 276 1.92 9.00 -22.46
C GLU A 276 1.78 10.47 -22.07
N SER A 277 1.70 11.37 -23.06
CA SER A 277 1.52 12.80 -22.82
C SER A 277 0.17 13.16 -22.19
N GLU A 278 -0.88 12.39 -22.46
CA GLU A 278 -2.21 12.60 -21.87
C GLU A 278 -2.28 12.11 -20.42
N ILE A 279 -1.45 11.12 -20.06
CA ILE A 279 -1.42 10.53 -18.72
C ILE A 279 -0.23 10.97 -17.87
N ASP A 280 0.71 11.74 -18.42
CA ASP A 280 1.79 12.33 -17.63
C ASP A 280 1.22 13.45 -16.74
N VAL A 281 1.13 13.12 -15.46
CA VAL A 281 0.68 13.97 -14.36
C VAL A 281 1.81 14.80 -13.76
N THR A 282 3.07 14.46 -14.04
CA THR A 282 4.25 15.03 -13.37
C THR A 282 4.29 16.57 -13.41
N PRO A 283 4.06 17.23 -14.57
CA PRO A 283 4.08 18.69 -14.62
C PRO A 283 2.99 19.33 -13.76
N CYS A 284 1.77 18.78 -13.81
CA CYS A 284 0.62 19.27 -13.05
C CYS A 284 0.83 19.07 -11.54
N ILE A 285 1.39 17.95 -11.12
CA ILE A 285 1.70 17.68 -9.71
C ILE A 285 2.82 18.61 -9.21
N LYS A 286 3.87 18.83 -10.00
CA LYS A 286 4.93 19.79 -9.68
C LYS A 286 4.36 21.19 -9.43
N GLN A 287 3.55 21.69 -10.36
CA GLN A 287 2.90 22.99 -10.25
C GLN A 287 1.97 23.07 -9.03
N PHE A 288 1.18 22.03 -8.79
CA PHE A 288 0.31 21.91 -7.64
C PHE A 288 1.09 21.96 -6.32
N VAL A 289 2.14 21.15 -6.17
CA VAL A 289 2.98 21.09 -4.97
C VAL A 289 3.65 22.44 -4.70
N GLN A 290 4.15 23.10 -5.75
CA GLN A 290 4.75 24.42 -5.64
C GLN A 290 3.74 25.49 -5.24
N THR A 291 2.53 25.46 -5.79
CA THR A 291 1.49 26.46 -5.52
C THR A 291 0.88 26.30 -4.14
N GLU A 292 0.61 25.06 -3.71
CA GLU A 292 -0.11 24.78 -2.46
C GLU A 292 0.79 24.78 -1.23
N TYR A 293 2.05 24.37 -1.38
CA TYR A 293 2.96 24.18 -0.24
C TYR A 293 4.25 24.97 -0.37
N GLY A 294 4.50 25.61 -1.51
CA GLY A 294 5.78 26.28 -1.81
C GLY A 294 6.97 25.31 -1.80
N PHE A 295 6.75 24.00 -1.90
CA PHE A 295 7.84 23.03 -1.81
C PHE A 295 8.74 23.10 -3.07
N PRO A 296 10.07 23.08 -2.93
CA PRO A 296 10.97 23.13 -4.07
C PRO A 296 10.81 21.92 -4.99
N THR A 297 10.68 22.16 -6.29
CA THR A 297 10.55 21.12 -7.32
C THR A 297 11.55 21.36 -8.45
N ASP A 298 12.84 21.30 -8.10
CA ASP A 298 13.93 21.49 -9.05
C ASP A 298 14.08 20.29 -10.01
N SER A 299 15.08 20.35 -10.91
CA SER A 299 15.36 19.27 -11.85
C SER A 299 15.83 17.97 -11.19
N GLY A 300 16.33 18.04 -9.95
CA GLY A 300 16.75 16.88 -9.18
C GLY A 300 15.62 16.21 -8.38
N THR A 301 14.46 16.87 -8.28
CA THR A 301 13.30 16.34 -7.55
C THR A 301 12.57 15.29 -8.38
N GLU A 302 12.56 14.06 -7.88
CA GLU A 302 11.80 12.95 -8.46
C GLU A 302 10.41 12.84 -7.84
N PHE A 303 9.41 12.61 -8.70
CA PHE A 303 8.02 12.37 -8.30
C PHE A 303 7.65 10.92 -8.56
N ILE A 304 7.23 10.24 -7.51
CA ILE A 304 6.80 8.84 -7.54
C ILE A 304 5.31 8.80 -7.23
N PHE A 305 4.55 8.02 -8.00
CA PHE A 305 3.09 7.95 -7.87
C PHE A 305 2.64 6.55 -7.44
N SER A 306 1.62 6.50 -6.59
CA SER A 306 0.97 5.26 -6.16
C SER A 306 -0.52 5.47 -6.00
N ASP A 307 -1.29 4.39 -5.95
CA ASP A 307 -2.72 4.46 -5.63
C ASP A 307 -2.94 4.99 -4.21
N CYS A 308 -2.05 4.66 -3.26
CA CYS A 308 -2.21 5.04 -1.86
C CYS A 308 -0.93 5.64 -1.26
N SER A 309 -1.10 6.60 -0.34
CA SER A 309 0.02 7.18 0.42
C SER A 309 0.69 6.15 1.33
N GLN A 310 -0.09 5.17 1.80
CA GLN A 310 0.39 4.09 2.65
C GLN A 310 1.38 3.16 1.94
N ALA A 311 1.17 2.88 0.66
CA ALA A 311 2.10 2.13 -0.17
C ALA A 311 3.42 2.89 -0.37
N LEU A 312 3.38 4.22 -0.57
CA LEU A 312 4.60 5.05 -0.64
C LEU A 312 5.32 5.11 0.72
N PHE A 313 4.56 5.28 1.80
CA PHE A 313 5.10 5.35 3.16
C PHE A 313 5.73 4.03 3.60
N SER A 314 5.13 2.89 3.24
CA SER A 314 5.68 1.57 3.57
C SER A 314 7.06 1.38 2.94
N LYS A 315 7.28 1.85 1.71
CA LYS A 315 8.60 1.84 1.06
C LYS A 315 9.58 2.83 1.70
N LEU A 316 9.13 4.00 2.15
CA LEU A 316 9.97 4.92 2.95
C LEU A 316 10.44 4.28 4.27
N VAL A 317 9.58 3.52 4.94
CA VAL A 317 9.96 2.74 6.13
C VAL A 317 11.04 1.70 5.80
N LEU A 318 10.97 1.04 4.63
CA LEU A 318 12.02 0.12 4.20
C LEU A 318 13.35 0.85 3.95
N CYS A 319 13.32 2.05 3.38
CA CYS A 319 14.51 2.90 3.25
C CYS A 319 15.09 3.25 4.63
N CYS A 320 14.24 3.59 5.61
CA CYS A 320 14.67 3.83 6.99
C CYS A 320 15.38 2.60 7.59
N ILE A 321 14.78 1.41 7.45
CA ILE A 321 15.37 0.15 7.92
C ILE A 321 16.73 -0.11 7.24
N GLN A 322 16.81 0.08 5.91
CA GLN A 322 18.03 -0.12 5.13
C GLN A 322 19.20 0.74 5.62
N GLU A 323 18.92 1.94 6.10
CA GLU A 323 19.95 2.84 6.62
C GLU A 323 20.28 2.62 8.10
N GLY A 324 19.56 1.73 8.77
CA GLY A 324 19.60 1.56 10.22
C GLY A 324 19.06 2.79 10.96
N GLY A 325 18.09 3.49 10.36
CA GLY A 325 17.43 4.65 10.92
C GLY A 325 16.41 4.31 12.00
N THR A 326 15.85 5.35 12.63
CA THR A 326 14.75 5.21 13.58
C THR A 326 13.62 6.18 13.21
N MET A 327 12.41 5.66 13.06
CA MET A 327 11.22 6.44 12.75
C MET A 327 10.68 7.13 14.01
N CYS A 328 10.61 8.45 13.97
CA CYS A 328 10.15 9.31 15.04
C CYS A 328 8.75 9.84 14.70
N PHE A 329 7.76 9.49 15.52
CA PHE A 329 6.37 9.90 15.34
C PHE A 329 5.94 10.82 16.50
N PRO A 330 5.35 12.00 16.24
CA PRO A 330 4.68 12.77 17.29
C PRO A 330 3.64 11.93 18.02
N ALA A 331 3.59 12.00 19.35
CA ALA A 331 2.53 11.36 20.12
C ALA A 331 1.17 11.92 19.68
N GLY A 332 0.18 11.05 19.59
CA GLY A 332 -1.14 11.40 19.04
C GLY A 332 -1.21 11.52 17.51
N SER A 333 -0.16 11.18 16.75
CA SER A 333 -0.26 11.03 15.29
C SER A 333 -1.17 9.87 14.89
N ASN A 334 -1.70 9.90 13.65
CA ASN A 334 -2.42 8.76 13.07
C ASN A 334 -1.68 7.43 13.27
N GLY A 335 -2.37 6.45 13.86
CA GLY A 335 -1.82 5.14 14.22
C GLY A 335 -1.49 4.24 13.03
N ASN A 336 -1.99 4.54 11.82
CA ASN A 336 -1.80 3.72 10.63
C ASN A 336 -0.32 3.63 10.24
N TYR A 337 0.39 4.76 10.13
CA TYR A 337 1.81 4.74 9.80
C TYR A 337 2.71 4.20 10.91
N VAL A 338 2.30 4.36 12.17
CA VAL A 338 2.96 3.69 13.30
C VAL A 338 2.80 2.17 13.16
N SER A 339 1.61 1.71 12.76
CA SER A 339 1.31 0.30 12.50
C SER A 339 2.10 -0.24 11.31
N VAL A 340 2.28 0.54 10.23
CA VAL A 340 3.18 0.21 9.11
C VAL A 340 4.60 -0.01 9.61
N ALA A 341 5.15 0.95 10.36
CA ALA A 341 6.51 0.87 10.88
C ALA A 341 6.72 -0.35 11.79
N LYS A 342 5.77 -0.63 12.70
CA LYS A 342 5.79 -1.81 13.57
C LYS A 342 5.66 -3.11 12.79
N PHE A 343 4.75 -3.18 11.81
CA PHE A 343 4.53 -4.36 10.98
C PHE A 343 5.81 -4.74 10.23
N LEU A 344 6.48 -3.73 9.68
CA LEU A 344 7.76 -3.84 8.97
C LEU A 344 8.98 -3.99 9.90
N LYS A 345 8.77 -4.07 11.22
CA LYS A 345 9.84 -4.21 12.24
C LYS A 345 10.85 -3.05 12.24
N ALA A 346 10.44 -1.84 11.85
CA ALA A 346 11.29 -0.66 11.96
C ALA A 346 11.50 -0.25 13.42
N ASN A 347 12.66 0.32 13.71
CA ASN A 347 12.87 1.02 14.98
C ASN A 347 11.95 2.24 15.01
N THR A 348 11.16 2.39 16.09
CA THR A 348 10.22 3.50 16.25
C THR A 348 10.41 4.17 17.61
N VAL A 349 10.26 5.50 17.64
CA VAL A 349 10.22 6.31 18.86
C VAL A 349 9.07 7.30 18.78
N HIS A 350 8.34 7.45 19.89
CA HIS A 350 7.31 8.46 20.02
C HIS A 350 7.91 9.76 20.58
N ILE A 351 7.67 10.88 19.91
CA ILE A 351 8.04 12.22 20.38
C ILE A 351 6.91 12.70 21.32
N PRO A 352 7.18 12.97 22.61
CA PRO A 352 6.15 13.20 23.61
C PRO A 352 5.54 14.61 23.49
N THR A 353 4.59 14.78 22.57
CA THR A 353 3.74 15.99 22.49
C THR A 353 2.69 15.97 23.60
N ASN A 354 2.07 17.12 23.86
CA ASN A 354 1.10 17.28 24.96
C ASN A 354 -0.22 17.88 24.48
N SER A 355 -1.30 17.57 25.19
CA SER A 355 -2.65 18.08 24.88
C SER A 355 -2.78 19.59 25.10
N GLU A 356 -2.02 20.17 26.03
CA GLU A 356 -2.02 21.62 26.31
C GLU A 356 -1.63 22.46 25.10
N ARG A 357 -0.74 21.92 24.24
CA ARG A 357 -0.35 22.52 22.94
C ARG A 357 -1.06 21.85 21.76
N GLY A 358 -2.17 21.14 21.99
CA GLY A 358 -2.96 20.50 20.94
C GLY A 358 -2.21 19.37 20.22
N PHE A 359 -1.29 18.69 20.91
CA PHE A 359 -0.38 17.67 20.38
C PHE A 359 0.53 18.15 19.22
N LYS A 360 0.70 19.46 19.03
CA LYS A 360 1.66 20.00 18.06
C LYS A 360 3.09 19.59 18.42
N LEU A 361 3.86 19.25 17.40
CA LEU A 361 5.30 19.08 17.50
C LEU A 361 5.94 20.45 17.69
N THR A 362 6.85 20.58 18.65
CA THR A 362 7.59 21.82 18.90
C THR A 362 9.09 21.57 18.87
N GLU A 363 9.84 22.62 18.56
CA GLU A 363 11.30 22.58 18.44
C GLU A 363 11.99 22.03 19.70
N ASP A 364 11.55 22.48 20.88
CA ASP A 364 12.16 22.12 22.16
C ASP A 364 12.00 20.62 22.51
N ILE A 365 10.85 20.04 22.18
CA ILE A 365 10.58 18.60 22.40
C ILE A 365 11.33 17.77 21.37
N LEU A 366 11.34 18.23 20.12
CA LEU A 366 12.02 17.54 19.02
C LEU A 366 13.53 17.45 19.27
N ILE A 367 14.17 18.56 19.63
CA ILE A 367 15.60 18.61 19.94
C ILE A 367 15.98 17.56 21.00
N LYS A 368 15.25 17.50 22.11
CA LYS A 368 15.55 16.56 23.21
C LYS A 368 15.53 15.10 22.76
N VAL A 369 14.62 14.75 21.87
CA VAL A 369 14.55 13.39 21.32
C VAL A 369 15.71 13.17 20.35
N LEU A 370 15.90 14.06 19.38
CA LEU A 370 16.89 13.91 18.32
C LEU A 370 18.34 13.87 18.83
N GLU A 371 18.66 14.54 19.95
CA GLU A 371 20.00 14.50 20.58
C GLU A 371 20.47 13.10 20.97
N THR A 372 19.53 12.20 21.24
CA THR A 372 19.83 10.83 21.70
C THR A 372 19.92 9.81 20.57
N MET A 373 19.69 10.23 19.32
CA MET A 373 19.44 9.31 18.21
C MET A 373 20.49 9.43 17.10
N LYS A 374 20.70 8.32 16.40
CA LYS A 374 21.50 8.29 15.15
C LYS A 374 20.55 8.07 13.98
N LYS A 375 20.72 8.85 12.90
CA LYS A 375 19.91 8.79 11.67
C LYS A 375 18.39 8.84 11.93
N PRO A 376 17.89 9.90 12.59
CA PRO A 376 16.46 10.03 12.86
C PRO A 376 15.66 10.25 11.57
N TRP A 377 14.51 9.59 11.48
CA TRP A 377 13.51 9.79 10.42
C TRP A 377 12.25 10.40 11.03
N VAL A 378 11.97 11.68 10.79
CA VAL A 378 10.88 12.40 11.47
C VAL A 378 9.65 12.45 10.57
N TYR A 379 8.54 11.89 11.03
CA TYR A 379 7.23 12.01 10.38
C TYR A 379 6.49 13.24 10.87
N ILE A 380 5.97 14.05 9.95
CA ILE A 380 5.18 15.25 10.25
C ILE A 380 3.93 15.23 9.38
N SER A 381 2.74 15.21 9.98
CA SER A 381 1.48 15.43 9.26
C SER A 381 1.21 16.94 9.21
N GLY A 382 1.15 17.52 8.02
CA GLY A 382 0.84 18.94 7.84
C GLY A 382 0.66 19.35 6.38
N PRO A 383 0.08 20.53 6.08
CA PRO A 383 -0.24 21.61 7.03
C PRO A 383 -1.28 21.26 8.08
N THR A 384 -2.29 20.46 7.71
CA THR A 384 -3.30 19.94 8.63
C THR A 384 -2.77 18.71 9.35
N ILE A 385 -2.75 18.77 10.68
CA ILE A 385 -2.29 17.69 11.54
C ILE A 385 -3.41 16.64 11.65
N ASN A 386 -3.16 15.42 11.19
CA ASN A 386 -4.04 14.29 11.47
C ASN A 386 -3.61 13.59 12.78
N PRO A 387 -4.49 13.45 13.79
CA PRO A 387 -5.96 13.63 13.79
C PRO A 387 -6.49 14.92 14.43
N THR A 388 -5.64 15.82 14.93
CA THR A 388 -6.12 16.97 15.72
C THR A 388 -6.82 18.05 14.89
N GLY A 389 -6.59 18.09 13.58
CA GLY A 389 -7.12 19.11 12.66
C GLY A 389 -6.45 20.47 12.78
N LEU A 390 -5.46 20.63 13.67
CA LEU A 390 -4.74 21.90 13.83
C LEU A 390 -3.79 22.17 12.67
N LEU A 391 -3.54 23.45 12.39
CA LEU A 391 -2.63 23.88 11.32
C LEU A 391 -1.26 24.28 11.87
N TYR A 392 -0.19 23.81 11.24
CA TYR A 392 1.14 24.38 11.44
C TYR A 392 1.29 25.68 10.64
N SER A 393 1.83 26.71 11.27
CA SER A 393 2.28 27.95 10.61
C SER A 393 3.65 27.77 9.95
N ASN A 394 4.03 28.69 9.04
CA ASN A 394 5.37 28.71 8.46
C ASN A 394 6.47 28.84 9.52
N GLN A 395 6.27 29.66 10.55
CA GLN A 395 7.26 29.85 11.60
C GLN A 395 7.46 28.58 12.44
N GLU A 396 6.37 27.87 12.77
CA GLU A 396 6.46 26.58 13.46
C GLU A 396 7.23 25.56 12.61
N MET A 397 6.93 25.46 11.31
CA MET A 397 7.65 24.56 10.41
C MET A 397 9.11 24.94 10.22
N GLU A 398 9.45 26.23 10.14
CA GLU A 398 10.84 26.70 10.07
C GLU A 398 11.64 26.24 11.30
N ASN A 399 11.08 26.39 12.50
CA ASN A 399 11.74 25.96 13.74
C ASN A 399 11.90 24.44 13.80
N ILE A 400 10.85 23.68 13.44
CA ILE A 400 10.87 22.20 13.42
C ILE A 400 11.92 21.69 12.42
N LEU A 401 11.91 22.20 11.19
CA LEU A 401 12.84 21.77 10.15
C LEU A 401 14.28 22.18 10.47
N SER A 402 14.49 23.33 11.10
CA SER A 402 15.81 23.76 11.58
C SER A 402 16.36 22.81 12.65
N ALA A 403 15.52 22.37 13.59
CA ALA A 403 15.91 21.34 14.56
C ALA A 403 16.25 20.00 13.87
N CYS A 404 15.42 19.53 12.93
CA CYS A 404 15.72 18.34 12.14
C CYS A 404 17.07 18.44 11.40
N ALA A 405 17.35 19.59 10.79
CA ALA A 405 18.56 19.83 10.03
C ALA A 405 19.82 19.82 10.91
N ARG A 406 19.72 20.31 12.16
CA ARG A 406 20.82 20.25 13.14
C ARG A 406 21.31 18.83 13.39
N PHE A 407 20.40 17.85 13.35
CA PHE A 407 20.69 16.44 13.62
C PHE A 407 20.80 15.57 12.36
N GLY A 408 20.74 16.16 11.16
CA GLY A 408 20.79 15.41 9.91
C GLY A 408 19.62 14.44 9.75
N ALA A 409 18.43 14.84 10.22
CA ALA A 409 17.24 13.99 10.14
C ALA A 409 16.71 13.87 8.71
N ARG A 410 16.18 12.71 8.34
CA ARG A 410 15.33 12.57 7.15
C ARG A 410 13.90 12.90 7.53
N VAL A 411 13.28 13.90 6.92
CA VAL A 411 11.93 14.35 7.27
C VAL A 411 10.93 13.91 6.22
N VAL A 412 9.83 13.27 6.64
CA VAL A 412 8.68 12.96 5.79
C VAL A 412 7.53 13.88 6.19
N ILE A 413 7.22 14.85 5.34
CA ILE A 413 6.05 15.73 5.52
C ILE A 413 4.88 15.09 4.75
N ASP A 414 3.84 14.67 5.47
CA ASP A 414 2.62 14.13 4.87
C ASP A 414 1.50 15.18 4.81
N THR A 415 1.16 15.53 3.57
CA THR A 415 0.11 16.48 3.19
C THR A 415 -1.21 15.82 2.79
N SER A 416 -1.32 14.49 2.89
CA SER A 416 -2.49 13.71 2.42
C SER A 416 -3.81 14.08 3.09
N PHE A 417 -3.75 14.61 4.31
CA PHE A 417 -4.93 15.06 5.08
C PHE A 417 -5.24 16.55 4.92
N SER A 418 -4.50 17.24 4.04
CA SER A 418 -4.65 18.68 3.83
C SER A 418 -5.48 19.00 2.59
N GLY A 419 -6.12 20.16 2.58
CA GLY A 419 -6.91 20.69 1.46
C GLY A 419 -8.38 20.97 1.70
N LEU A 420 -8.85 20.75 2.92
CA LEU A 420 -10.21 21.03 3.35
C LEU A 420 -10.22 21.92 4.60
N GLU A 421 -9.18 22.72 4.76
CA GLU A 421 -9.02 23.63 5.87
C GLU A 421 -10.14 24.68 5.88
N PHE A 422 -10.76 24.87 7.04
CA PHE A 422 -11.64 25.99 7.36
C PHE A 422 -11.04 26.71 8.58
N GLU A 423 -11.22 28.04 8.68
CA GLU A 423 -10.51 28.94 9.63
C GLU A 423 -9.09 29.39 9.16
N TYR A 424 -8.97 29.91 7.94
CA TYR A 424 -7.70 30.38 7.35
C TYR A 424 -7.32 31.84 7.65
N GLU A 425 -8.14 32.60 8.39
CA GLU A 425 -7.86 34.01 8.66
C GLU A 425 -6.50 34.17 9.37
N GLY A 426 -5.55 34.80 8.68
CA GLY A 426 -4.20 35.05 9.19
C GLY A 426 -3.21 33.88 9.08
N TRP A 427 -3.61 32.69 8.59
CA TRP A 427 -2.68 31.55 8.47
C TRP A 427 -1.62 31.76 7.37
N GLY A 428 -1.98 32.43 6.28
CA GLY A 428 -1.03 32.83 5.22
C GLY A 428 -0.51 31.71 4.33
N GLY A 429 -1.01 30.47 4.49
CA GLY A 429 -0.60 29.31 3.71
C GLY A 429 0.78 28.78 4.07
N TRP A 430 1.22 27.73 3.38
CA TRP A 430 2.57 27.19 3.52
C TRP A 430 3.49 27.67 2.39
N ASN A 431 4.71 28.04 2.75
CA ASN A 431 5.82 28.28 1.84
C ASN A 431 7.08 27.57 2.37
N LEU A 432 7.14 26.26 2.12
CA LEU A 432 8.25 25.42 2.56
C LEU A 432 9.56 25.78 1.86
N GLY A 433 9.52 26.30 0.63
CA GLY A 433 10.72 26.71 -0.11
C GLY A 433 11.47 27.84 0.57
N SER A 434 10.77 28.85 1.10
CA SER A 434 11.38 29.89 1.93
C SER A 434 12.05 29.30 3.18
N CYS A 435 11.34 28.41 3.89
CA CYS A 435 11.87 27.74 5.07
C CYS A 435 13.13 26.93 4.77
N LEU A 436 13.09 26.09 3.73
CA LEU A 436 14.20 25.22 3.33
C LEU A 436 15.40 26.01 2.83
N SER A 437 15.18 27.10 2.07
CA SER A 437 16.28 27.93 1.53
C SER A 437 17.17 28.54 2.63
N LYS A 438 16.59 28.87 3.79
CA LYS A 438 17.32 29.37 4.97
C LYS A 438 18.18 28.28 5.62
N ILE A 439 17.75 27.02 5.53
CA ILE A 439 18.39 25.87 6.18
C ILE A 439 19.53 25.30 5.30
N SER A 440 19.34 25.26 3.97
CA SER A 440 20.26 24.62 3.01
C SER A 440 21.69 25.15 2.99
N SER A 441 21.95 26.33 3.55
CA SER A 441 23.28 26.95 3.59
C SER A 441 24.08 26.65 4.87
N SER A 442 23.47 26.04 5.89
CA SER A 442 24.11 25.79 7.20
C SER A 442 23.84 24.38 7.79
N GLY A 443 23.02 23.56 7.12
CA GLY A 443 22.54 22.27 7.61
C GLY A 443 23.50 21.10 7.45
N ASN A 444 23.22 20.01 8.18
CA ASN A 444 23.90 18.73 8.06
C ASN A 444 23.65 18.10 6.67
N PRO A 445 24.66 17.56 5.96
CA PRO A 445 24.49 16.99 4.62
C PRO A 445 23.56 15.77 4.56
N SER A 446 23.29 15.10 5.69
CA SER A 446 22.32 14.00 5.78
C SER A 446 20.87 14.46 5.91
N PHE A 447 20.62 15.75 6.15
CA PHE A 447 19.27 16.29 6.23
C PHE A 447 18.61 16.30 4.85
N CYS A 448 17.43 15.70 4.75
CA CYS A 448 16.59 15.78 3.56
C CYS A 448 15.13 15.86 3.95
N VAL A 449 14.31 16.41 3.05
CA VAL A 449 12.86 16.54 3.26
C VAL A 449 12.14 15.95 2.06
N SER A 450 11.31 14.94 2.34
CA SER A 450 10.43 14.30 1.39
C SER A 450 9.00 14.78 1.61
N LEU A 451 8.26 15.00 0.52
CA LEU A 451 6.86 15.41 0.59
C LEU A 451 5.98 14.25 0.14
N LEU A 452 5.25 13.65 1.08
CA LEU A 452 4.20 12.69 0.81
C LEU A 452 2.86 13.43 0.68
N GLY A 453 2.01 13.03 -0.27
CA GLY A 453 0.71 13.65 -0.44
C GLY A 453 -0.32 12.75 -1.10
N GLY A 454 -1.58 13.11 -0.88
CA GLY A 454 -2.76 12.50 -1.49
C GLY A 454 -3.65 13.58 -2.07
N LEU A 455 -4.32 13.28 -3.17
CA LEU A 455 -5.18 14.26 -3.86
C LEU A 455 -6.67 14.06 -3.58
N SER A 456 -7.05 12.98 -2.88
CA SER A 456 -8.46 12.57 -2.74
C SER A 456 -9.34 13.64 -2.09
N LEU A 457 -8.83 14.29 -1.04
CA LEU A 457 -9.54 15.38 -0.36
C LEU A 457 -9.57 16.64 -1.22
N LYS A 458 -8.44 17.04 -1.79
CA LYS A 458 -8.31 18.29 -2.58
C LYS A 458 -9.08 18.28 -3.90
N LEU A 459 -9.19 17.12 -4.53
CA LEU A 459 -9.91 16.96 -5.79
C LEU A 459 -11.32 16.40 -5.59
N LEU A 460 -11.74 16.22 -4.33
CA LEU A 460 -13.08 15.74 -3.97
C LEU A 460 -13.41 14.40 -4.65
N THR A 461 -12.38 13.59 -4.91
CA THR A 461 -12.52 12.42 -5.76
C THR A 461 -13.09 11.24 -5.03
N GLY A 462 -12.95 11.18 -3.70
CA GLY A 462 -13.51 10.19 -2.76
C GLY A 462 -13.18 8.72 -3.06
N ALA A 463 -13.59 8.26 -4.23
CA ALA A 463 -13.37 6.96 -4.83
C ALA A 463 -12.01 6.80 -5.53
N LEU A 464 -11.47 7.85 -6.17
CA LEU A 464 -10.15 7.75 -6.81
C LEU A 464 -9.05 7.84 -5.76
N LYS A 465 -8.18 6.82 -5.76
CA LYS A 465 -7.01 6.72 -4.92
C LYS A 465 -5.80 7.15 -5.77
N PHE A 466 -5.16 8.25 -5.37
CA PHE A 466 -3.95 8.76 -6.01
C PHE A 466 -3.09 9.49 -4.98
N ALA A 467 -1.85 9.05 -4.87
CA ALA A 467 -0.85 9.60 -3.99
C ALA A 467 0.45 9.88 -4.74
N PHE A 468 1.23 10.81 -4.21
CA PHE A 468 2.53 11.17 -4.75
C PHE A 468 3.56 11.28 -3.62
N LEU A 469 4.82 11.06 -3.97
CA LEU A 469 5.99 11.27 -3.12
C LEU A 469 7.00 12.07 -3.92
N ALA A 470 7.42 13.22 -3.38
CA ALA A 470 8.52 14.01 -3.92
C ALA A 470 9.79 13.74 -3.11
N LEU A 471 10.85 13.32 -3.80
CA LEU A 471 12.18 13.05 -3.23
C LEU A 471 13.22 13.95 -3.88
N ASN A 472 14.09 14.55 -3.08
CA ASN A 472 15.14 15.48 -3.53
C ASN A 472 16.56 14.98 -3.22
N GLU A 473 16.71 13.79 -2.63
CA GLU A 473 18.00 13.24 -2.21
C GLU A 473 18.33 11.98 -3.03
N PRO A 474 19.40 11.98 -3.85
CA PRO A 474 19.71 10.89 -4.78
C PRO A 474 19.88 9.51 -4.14
N ILE A 475 20.50 9.42 -2.96
CA ILE A 475 20.72 8.13 -2.28
C ILE A 475 19.38 7.53 -1.84
N LEU A 476 18.47 8.36 -1.33
CA LEU A 476 17.12 7.96 -0.97
C LEU A 476 16.29 7.53 -2.18
N ILE A 477 16.43 8.23 -3.32
CA ILE A 477 15.80 7.86 -4.59
C ILE A 477 16.26 6.46 -5.01
N GLU A 478 17.57 6.21 -5.04
CA GLU A 478 18.12 4.91 -5.41
C GLU A 478 17.67 3.81 -4.44
N ALA A 479 17.70 4.09 -3.13
CA ALA A 479 17.22 3.18 -2.10
C ALA A 479 15.72 2.86 -2.29
N PHE A 480 14.89 3.86 -2.61
CA PHE A 480 13.47 3.67 -2.84
C PHE A 480 13.21 2.74 -4.04
N HIS A 481 13.89 2.95 -5.16
CA HIS A 481 13.78 2.10 -6.36
C HIS A 481 14.31 0.68 -6.17
N SER A 482 15.11 0.43 -5.13
CA SER A 482 15.56 -0.92 -4.79
C SER A 482 14.43 -1.82 -4.23
N PHE A 483 13.30 -1.22 -3.83
CA PHE A 483 12.12 -1.94 -3.34
C PHE A 483 11.03 -2.01 -4.43
N PRO A 484 10.85 -3.17 -5.09
CA PRO A 484 9.80 -3.35 -6.09
C PRO A 484 8.41 -3.45 -5.46
N GLY A 485 7.38 -3.64 -6.29
CA GLY A 485 6.03 -3.98 -5.83
C GLY A 485 5.14 -2.81 -5.43
N LEU A 486 5.54 -1.57 -5.73
CA LEU A 486 4.67 -0.41 -5.54
C LEU A 486 3.48 -0.47 -6.50
N SER A 487 2.25 -0.42 -5.96
CA SER A 487 1.04 -0.27 -6.79
C SER A 487 1.05 1.06 -7.53
N LYS A 488 0.86 1.04 -8.85
CA LYS A 488 0.94 2.23 -9.70
C LYS A 488 -0.46 2.66 -10.15
N PRO A 489 -0.72 3.99 -10.22
CA PRO A 489 -1.98 4.47 -10.74
C PRO A 489 -2.21 4.07 -12.18
N HIS A 490 -3.41 3.56 -12.42
CA HIS A 490 -3.91 3.22 -13.74
C HIS A 490 -3.98 4.46 -14.65
N CYS A 491 -3.85 4.26 -15.96
CA CYS A 491 -3.89 5.33 -16.96
C CYS A 491 -5.14 6.21 -16.87
N THR A 492 -6.32 5.64 -16.57
CA THR A 492 -7.55 6.43 -16.41
C THR A 492 -7.49 7.32 -15.19
N ASP A 493 -6.89 6.86 -14.10
CA ASP A 493 -6.77 7.64 -12.86
C ASP A 493 -5.81 8.81 -13.09
N LYS A 494 -4.67 8.55 -13.73
CA LYS A 494 -3.73 9.61 -14.14
C LYS A 494 -4.38 10.67 -15.01
N TYR A 495 -5.13 10.25 -16.04
CA TYR A 495 -5.85 11.18 -16.91
C TYR A 495 -6.87 12.00 -16.13
N THR A 496 -7.69 11.36 -15.30
CA THR A 496 -8.69 12.06 -14.49
C THR A 496 -8.04 13.06 -13.55
N ILE A 497 -6.96 12.68 -12.86
CA ILE A 497 -6.22 13.57 -11.95
C ILE A 497 -5.66 14.78 -12.70
N LYS A 498 -5.01 14.54 -13.85
CA LYS A 498 -4.49 15.62 -14.70
C LYS A 498 -5.60 16.60 -15.10
N LYS A 499 -6.73 16.08 -15.56
CA LYS A 499 -7.89 16.88 -15.97
C LYS A 499 -8.46 17.70 -14.81
N LEU A 500 -8.60 17.09 -13.63
CA LEU A 500 -9.14 17.76 -12.45
C LEU A 500 -8.20 18.86 -11.93
N LEU A 501 -6.89 18.65 -11.97
CA LEU A 501 -5.92 19.69 -11.65
C LEU A 501 -6.03 20.87 -12.62
N SER A 502 -6.14 20.62 -13.93
CA SER A 502 -6.36 21.69 -14.91
C SER A 502 -7.69 22.43 -14.71
N LEU A 503 -8.76 21.74 -14.33
CA LEU A 503 -10.05 22.36 -14.02
C LEU A 503 -10.02 23.20 -12.74
N ARG A 504 -9.18 22.84 -11.77
CA ARG A 504 -9.00 23.59 -10.52
C ARG A 504 -8.35 24.96 -10.77
N GLU A 505 -7.51 25.07 -11.78
CA GLU A 505 -6.85 26.33 -12.16
C GLU A 505 -7.78 27.32 -12.89
N GLN A 506 -8.95 26.86 -13.35
CA GLN A 506 -9.93 27.69 -14.05
C GLN A 506 -10.91 28.36 -13.06
N LYS A 507 -11.19 29.66 -13.26
CA LYS A 507 -12.19 30.40 -12.47
C LYS A 507 -13.58 29.80 -12.66
N GLY A 508 -14.34 29.61 -11.57
CA GLY A 508 -15.72 29.10 -11.61
C GLY A 508 -15.86 27.56 -11.65
N GLY A 509 -14.77 26.83 -11.40
CA GLY A 509 -14.70 25.37 -11.54
C GLY A 509 -14.75 24.59 -10.22
N LEU A 510 -13.85 23.62 -10.07
CA LEU A 510 -13.80 22.68 -8.94
C LEU A 510 -13.63 23.37 -7.57
N LEU A 511 -13.02 24.55 -7.54
CA LEU A 511 -12.82 25.36 -6.33
C LEU A 511 -14.14 25.79 -5.67
N ASP A 512 -15.14 26.18 -6.46
CA ASP A 512 -16.43 26.61 -5.91
C ASP A 512 -17.16 25.44 -5.25
N VAL A 513 -17.05 24.25 -5.83
CA VAL A 513 -17.61 23.03 -5.25
C VAL A 513 -16.86 22.64 -3.97
N ALA A 514 -15.53 22.79 -3.96
CA ALA A 514 -14.73 22.56 -2.77
C ALA A 514 -15.14 23.49 -1.61
N MET A 515 -15.36 24.77 -1.89
CA MET A 515 -15.82 25.73 -0.87
C MET A 515 -17.15 25.33 -0.24
N GLU A 516 -18.11 24.85 -1.03
CA GLU A 516 -19.39 24.39 -0.48
C GLU A 516 -19.23 23.17 0.42
N GLN A 517 -18.38 22.23 0.03
CA GLN A 517 -18.11 21.06 0.87
C GLN A 517 -17.34 21.41 2.14
N ILE A 518 -16.38 22.36 2.07
CA ILE A 518 -15.69 22.90 3.24
C ILE A 518 -16.70 23.50 4.23
N ARG A 519 -17.70 24.27 3.76
CA ARG A 519 -18.77 24.80 4.63
C ARG A 519 -19.59 23.71 5.30
N ILE A 520 -19.89 22.62 4.60
CA ILE A 520 -20.59 21.48 5.18
C ILE A 520 -19.76 20.84 6.30
N LEU A 521 -18.45 20.66 6.08
CA LEU A 521 -17.54 20.10 7.08
C LEU A 521 -17.35 21.04 8.28
N GLU A 522 -17.24 22.34 8.04
CA GLU A 522 -17.17 23.36 9.09
C GLU A 522 -18.42 23.31 9.98
N ASN A 523 -19.61 23.25 9.38
CA ASN A 523 -20.86 23.12 10.14
C ASN A 523 -20.91 21.83 10.95
N ARG A 524 -20.48 20.70 10.38
CA ARG A 524 -20.40 19.42 11.13
C ARG A 524 -19.42 19.52 12.30
N ALA A 525 -18.25 20.13 12.09
CA ALA A 525 -17.26 20.31 13.12
C ALA A 525 -17.77 21.21 14.26
N LYS A 526 -18.53 22.27 13.95
CA LYS A 526 -19.20 23.10 14.96
C LYS A 526 -20.21 22.29 15.78
N CYS A 527 -21.09 21.53 15.12
CA CYS A 527 -22.07 20.68 15.80
C CYS A 527 -21.45 19.57 16.66
N LEU A 528 -20.24 19.09 16.33
CA LEU A 528 -19.53 18.09 17.14
C LEU A 528 -18.78 18.70 18.33
N LYS A 529 -18.51 20.02 18.30
CA LYS A 529 -17.89 20.76 19.40
C LYS A 529 -18.91 21.27 20.43
N GLU A 530 -20.17 21.44 20.01
CA GLU A 530 -21.34 21.71 20.87
C GLU A 530 -21.75 20.46 21.64
#